data_AF-A0A166ACH7-F1
#
_entry.id   AF-A0A166ACH7-F1
#
_cell.length_a   1.000
_cell.length_b   1.000
_cell.length_c   1.000
_cell.angle_alpha   90.00
_cell.angle_beta   90.00
_cell.angle_gamma   90.00
#
_symmetry.space_group_name_H-M   'P 1'
#
loop_
_entity.id
_entity.type
_entity.pdbx_description
1 polymer ?
#
loop_
_entity_poly.entity_id
_entity_poly.type
_entity_poly.pdbx_seq_one_letter_code
_entity_poly.pdbx_strand_id
1 'polypeptide(L)'
;MLSAVRRPLQAALRSRLYATATTQATGSSQRYAPPGTTSARSDAQNNPNAGAQRLDEEEAIDARDWRWKDKPDSAAFYTLNSGYYDQLESLQRAVHSTRRALTALELLPLPDFARASLPTLTPYWRPRRDMSELFDNPLSTRHYADLIKLLRQLQSYYNIAKTAGHSQFANTLADVLHIYEHSNKDQILARGTRKLARFDKYGRTYSVGRRKTSSARVWIIPKLKADEASLADKDAGREAPTTIDHSLPTTDVLVNGRPLRETFVQAAERERVLSPLRLAGVLGAYNIFAISRGGGTSGQAGAVMQAVAKGLAEHEPEMRETLRKAKLLRRDPRMVERKKPGQPKARKKYAWVKR
;
A
#
# COMPACT_ATOMS: atom_id res chain seq x y z
N MET A 1 -20.41 8.46 -35.35
CA MET A 1 -20.74 8.08 -33.95
C MET A 1 -19.56 8.34 -32.99
N LEU A 2 -18.45 7.60 -33.05
CA LEU A 2 -17.30 7.71 -32.12
C LEU A 2 -16.72 9.14 -31.93
N SER A 3 -16.81 9.99 -32.94
CA SER A 3 -16.39 11.41 -32.89
C SER A 3 -17.15 12.26 -31.86
N ALA A 4 -18.41 11.93 -31.56
CA ALA A 4 -19.24 12.66 -30.60
C ALA A 4 -18.78 12.47 -29.14
N VAL A 5 -18.15 11.33 -28.83
CA VAL A 5 -17.60 11.04 -27.48
C VAL A 5 -16.22 11.67 -27.30
N ARG A 6 -15.39 11.72 -28.37
CA ARG A 6 -14.06 12.35 -28.32
C ARG A 6 -14.12 13.84 -27.98
N ARG A 7 -15.02 14.62 -28.59
CA ARG A 7 -15.05 16.09 -28.42
C ARG A 7 -15.21 16.58 -26.97
N PRO A 8 -16.20 16.13 -26.17
CA PRO A 8 -16.34 16.59 -24.78
C PRO A 8 -15.20 16.12 -23.87
N LEU A 9 -14.72 14.88 -24.03
CA LEU A 9 -13.61 14.36 -23.20
C LEU A 9 -12.26 15.01 -23.54
N GLN A 10 -11.97 15.24 -24.82
CA GLN A 10 -10.75 15.97 -25.21
C GLN A 10 -10.81 17.46 -24.85
N ALA A 11 -12.00 18.08 -24.80
CA ALA A 11 -12.14 19.44 -24.29
C ALA A 11 -11.78 19.53 -22.81
N ALA A 12 -12.27 18.60 -21.98
CA ALA A 12 -11.94 18.53 -20.55
C ALA A 12 -10.46 18.21 -20.26
N LEU A 13 -9.79 17.46 -21.14
CA LEU A 13 -8.35 17.15 -21.02
C LEU A 13 -7.45 18.28 -21.52
N ARG A 14 -7.86 19.02 -22.57
CA ARG A 14 -7.06 20.12 -23.15
C ARG A 14 -7.07 21.39 -22.29
N SER A 15 -8.13 21.67 -21.54
CA SER A 15 -8.25 22.92 -20.78
C SER A 15 -7.43 23.00 -19.50
N ARG A 16 -6.83 21.89 -19.00
CA ARG A 16 -6.08 21.89 -17.73
C ARG A 16 -4.65 21.34 -17.77
N LEU A 17 -4.21 20.68 -18.84
CA LEU A 17 -2.82 20.17 -18.96
C LEU A 17 -1.82 21.19 -19.54
N TYR A 18 -2.27 22.38 -19.95
CA TYR A 18 -1.42 23.48 -20.42
C TYR A 18 -1.52 24.76 -19.54
N ALA A 19 -2.34 24.74 -18.48
CA ALA A 19 -2.61 25.92 -17.64
C ALA A 19 -1.69 26.02 -16.39
N THR A 20 -0.65 25.18 -16.29
CA THR A 20 0.29 25.14 -15.16
C THR A 20 1.73 25.53 -15.55
N ALA A 21 1.91 26.07 -16.75
CA ALA A 21 3.17 26.62 -17.23
C ALA A 21 2.88 27.99 -17.84
N THR A 22 3.52 29.04 -17.30
CA THR A 22 2.98 30.42 -17.28
C THR A 22 1.73 30.46 -16.38
N THR A 23 1.70 31.18 -15.25
CA THR A 23 2.35 32.47 -14.96
C THR A 23 3.07 32.48 -13.60
N GLN A 24 4.41 32.59 -13.58
CA GLN A 24 5.13 33.12 -12.42
C GLN A 24 5.22 34.64 -12.53
N ALA A 25 4.15 35.34 -12.13
CA ALA A 25 4.17 36.79 -11.91
C ALA A 25 4.07 37.08 -10.41
N THR A 26 4.89 38.00 -9.92
CA THR A 26 5.01 38.32 -8.49
C THR A 26 3.85 39.18 -7.99
N GLY A 27 2.68 38.56 -7.86
CA GLY A 27 1.48 39.19 -7.28
C GLY A 27 1.66 39.51 -5.80
N SER A 28 2.09 40.73 -5.49
CA SER A 28 2.13 41.22 -4.11
C SER A 28 0.71 41.41 -3.57
N SER A 29 0.49 41.08 -2.29
CA SER A 29 -0.84 41.13 -1.65
C SER A 29 -1.20 42.57 -1.27
N GLN A 30 -1.54 43.40 -2.25
CA GLN A 30 -2.17 44.70 -1.97
C GLN A 30 -3.58 44.48 -1.42
N ARG A 31 -3.73 44.73 -0.12
CA ARG A 31 -5.06 44.90 0.49
C ARG A 31 -5.58 46.27 0.09
N TYR A 32 -6.80 46.32 -0.44
CA TYR A 32 -7.48 47.56 -0.80
C TYR A 32 -7.56 48.50 0.42
N ALA A 33 -7.05 49.72 0.27
CA ALA A 33 -7.14 50.79 1.26
C ALA A 33 -7.90 51.98 0.63
N PRO A 34 -8.91 52.56 1.32
CA PRO A 34 -9.67 53.67 0.79
C PRO A 34 -8.84 54.97 0.76
N PRO A 35 -9.10 55.89 -0.19
CA PRO A 35 -8.37 57.15 -0.29
C PRO A 35 -8.77 58.11 0.84
N GLY A 36 -7.85 58.36 1.78
CA GLY A 36 -8.08 59.29 2.89
C GLY A 36 -6.79 59.68 3.63
N THR A 37 -6.48 60.98 3.60
CA THR A 37 -5.61 61.72 4.53
C THR A 37 -4.23 61.13 4.89
N THR A 38 -3.17 61.63 4.25
CA THR A 38 -1.97 62.15 4.95
C THR A 38 -1.37 63.31 4.16
N SER A 39 -0.81 64.31 4.86
CA SER A 39 -0.24 65.51 4.25
C SER A 39 1.00 66.01 5.01
N ALA A 40 2.17 65.88 4.39
CA ALA A 40 3.46 66.50 4.72
C ALA A 40 4.29 66.52 3.40
N ARG A 41 4.95 67.59 2.98
CA ARG A 41 6.14 68.27 3.54
C ARG A 41 7.33 67.33 3.82
N SER A 42 8.57 67.61 3.42
CA SER A 42 9.16 68.55 2.42
C SER A 42 10.66 68.16 2.20
N ASP A 43 11.57 68.84 1.48
CA ASP A 43 11.62 70.13 0.75
C ASP A 43 12.75 70.07 -0.32
N ALA A 44 12.62 70.73 -1.48
CA ALA A 44 13.73 71.06 -2.40
C ALA A 44 13.32 72.08 -3.50
N GLN A 45 14.19 73.05 -3.81
CA GLN A 45 14.00 74.05 -4.88
C GLN A 45 15.15 74.00 -5.91
N ASN A 46 14.90 74.61 -7.08
CA ASN A 46 15.85 75.00 -8.15
C ASN A 46 16.54 73.90 -8.97
N ASN A 47 16.11 73.77 -10.23
CA ASN A 47 16.95 74.19 -11.36
C ASN A 47 16.10 74.52 -12.62
N PRO A 48 16.07 75.77 -13.14
CA PRO A 48 15.18 76.17 -14.22
C PRO A 48 15.85 76.22 -15.61
N ASN A 49 16.52 75.16 -16.06
CA ASN A 49 16.75 74.94 -17.50
C ASN A 49 17.24 73.51 -17.84
N ALA A 50 16.32 72.67 -18.32
CA ALA A 50 16.62 71.48 -19.12
C ALA A 50 15.42 71.25 -20.05
N GLY A 51 15.66 71.09 -21.36
CA GLY A 51 14.59 70.94 -22.34
C GLY A 51 13.77 69.68 -22.10
N ALA A 52 12.44 69.81 -22.04
CA ALA A 52 11.54 68.69 -21.80
C ALA A 52 11.41 67.78 -23.02
N GLN A 53 12.39 66.89 -23.20
CA GLN A 53 12.24 65.64 -23.97
C GLN A 53 12.25 64.47 -23.00
N ARG A 54 11.20 64.43 -22.16
CA ARG A 54 10.90 63.27 -21.33
C ARG A 54 10.34 62.20 -22.27
N LEU A 55 10.97 61.03 -22.31
CA LEU A 55 10.41 59.86 -22.98
C LEU A 55 9.31 59.28 -22.10
N ASP A 56 8.22 60.03 -21.99
CA ASP A 56 6.97 59.59 -21.38
C ASP A 56 6.26 58.65 -22.36
N GLU A 57 6.87 57.49 -22.61
CA GLU A 57 6.16 56.27 -23.05
C GLU A 57 5.32 55.72 -21.87
N GLU A 58 4.52 56.59 -21.25
CA GLU A 58 3.37 56.16 -20.46
C GLU A 58 2.38 55.56 -21.45
N GLU A 59 2.28 54.22 -21.48
CA GLU A 59 1.27 53.52 -22.27
C GLU A 59 -0.10 54.12 -21.97
N ALA A 60 -0.68 54.79 -22.95
CA ALA A 60 -1.93 55.54 -22.77
C ALA A 60 -3.11 54.56 -22.61
N ILE A 61 -3.33 54.10 -21.38
CA ILE A 61 -4.48 53.28 -20.98
C ILE A 61 -5.76 54.10 -21.24
N ASP A 62 -6.36 53.93 -22.42
CA ASP A 62 -7.56 54.67 -22.82
C ASP A 62 -8.68 54.38 -21.81
N ALA A 63 -9.23 55.44 -21.21
CA ALA A 63 -10.23 55.36 -20.12
C ALA A 63 -11.58 54.73 -20.55
N ARG A 64 -11.64 54.17 -21.76
CA ARG A 64 -12.75 53.45 -22.39
C ARG A 64 -12.68 51.93 -22.19
N ASP A 65 -11.54 51.39 -21.74
CA ASP A 65 -11.29 49.93 -21.66
C ASP A 65 -11.96 49.20 -20.48
N TRP A 66 -12.91 49.84 -19.78
CA TRP A 66 -13.79 49.20 -18.79
C TRP A 66 -14.63 48.02 -19.34
N ARG A 67 -14.58 47.78 -20.66
CA ARG A 67 -15.23 46.69 -21.39
C ARG A 67 -14.52 45.35 -21.26
N TRP A 68 -13.22 45.34 -20.91
CA TRP A 68 -12.45 44.11 -20.69
C TRP A 68 -12.21 43.87 -19.20
N LYS A 69 -13.27 43.37 -18.54
CA LYS A 69 -13.11 42.63 -17.27
C LYS A 69 -12.89 41.16 -17.60
N ASP A 70 -11.77 40.61 -17.16
CA ASP A 70 -11.47 39.19 -17.31
C ASP A 70 -12.57 38.35 -16.68
N LYS A 71 -13.05 37.37 -17.45
CA LYS A 71 -14.04 36.40 -16.99
C LYS A 71 -13.29 35.26 -16.31
N PRO A 72 -13.67 34.85 -15.10
CA PRO A 72 -12.94 33.80 -14.40
C PRO A 72 -13.05 32.46 -15.14
N ASP A 73 -11.94 31.70 -15.20
CA ASP A 73 -11.83 30.44 -15.95
C ASP A 73 -12.80 29.33 -15.51
N SER A 74 -13.27 29.41 -14.25
CA SER A 74 -14.13 28.40 -13.63
C SER A 74 -15.53 28.94 -13.41
N ALA A 75 -16.55 28.19 -13.83
CA ALA A 75 -17.95 28.50 -13.51
C ALA A 75 -18.18 28.48 -11.99
N ALA A 76 -17.41 27.68 -11.26
CA ALA A 76 -17.42 27.62 -9.80
C ALA A 76 -16.55 28.68 -9.10
N PHE A 77 -16.00 29.69 -9.79
CA PHE A 77 -15.10 30.70 -9.22
C PHE A 77 -15.65 31.41 -7.98
N TYR A 78 -16.93 31.76 -8.00
CA TYR A 78 -17.60 32.43 -6.86
C TYR A 78 -17.94 31.48 -5.70
N THR A 79 -17.50 30.21 -5.75
CA THR A 79 -17.59 29.26 -4.63
C THR A 79 -16.29 29.22 -3.84
N LEU A 80 -16.37 28.87 -2.55
CA LEU A 80 -15.20 28.74 -1.66
C LEU A 80 -14.23 27.59 -2.03
N ASN A 81 -14.48 26.82 -3.11
CA ASN A 81 -13.62 25.73 -3.56
C ASN A 81 -13.90 25.37 -5.04
N SER A 82 -13.59 26.31 -5.94
CA SER A 82 -13.83 26.16 -7.39
C SER A 82 -13.21 24.88 -7.97
N GLY A 83 -11.94 24.62 -7.63
CA GLY A 83 -11.18 23.45 -8.09
C GLY A 83 -11.87 22.11 -7.77
N TYR A 84 -12.51 21.98 -6.60
CA TYR A 84 -13.33 20.81 -6.28
C TYR A 84 -14.58 20.71 -7.16
N TYR A 85 -15.35 21.80 -7.27
CA TYR A 85 -16.65 21.77 -7.96
C TYR A 85 -16.52 21.56 -9.47
N ASP A 86 -15.52 22.14 -10.12
CA ASP A 86 -15.25 21.90 -11.55
C ASP A 86 -14.92 20.41 -11.82
N GLN A 87 -14.16 19.77 -10.92
CA GLN A 87 -13.77 18.37 -11.05
C GLN A 87 -14.92 17.42 -10.69
N LEU A 88 -15.74 17.78 -9.71
CA LEU A 88 -17.00 17.11 -9.40
C LEU A 88 -17.95 17.15 -10.62
N GLU A 89 -18.12 18.31 -11.25
CA GLU A 89 -18.96 18.46 -12.42
C GLU A 89 -18.38 17.70 -13.64
N SER A 90 -17.07 17.75 -13.84
CA SER A 90 -16.36 16.95 -14.86
C SER A 90 -16.64 15.45 -14.70
N LEU A 91 -16.51 14.92 -13.48
CA LEU A 91 -16.83 13.52 -13.18
C LEU A 91 -18.33 13.20 -13.31
N GLN A 92 -19.23 14.11 -12.96
CA GLN A 92 -20.68 13.92 -13.17
C GLN A 92 -21.02 13.89 -14.67
N ARG A 93 -20.46 14.80 -15.47
CA ARG A 93 -20.59 14.82 -16.94
C ARG A 93 -20.03 13.54 -17.56
N ALA A 94 -18.90 13.03 -17.06
CA ALA A 94 -18.33 11.74 -17.47
C ALA A 94 -19.26 10.56 -17.12
N VAL A 95 -19.72 10.45 -15.87
CA VAL A 95 -20.66 9.40 -15.41
C VAL A 95 -21.99 9.44 -16.19
N HIS A 96 -22.50 10.62 -16.52
CA HIS A 96 -23.75 10.77 -17.27
C HIS A 96 -23.59 10.41 -18.76
N SER A 97 -22.52 10.89 -19.40
CA SER A 97 -22.23 10.58 -20.82
C SER A 97 -21.88 9.10 -21.01
N THR A 98 -21.12 8.49 -20.10
CA THR A 98 -20.82 7.05 -20.14
C THR A 98 -22.05 6.19 -19.93
N ARG A 99 -22.94 6.56 -18.99
CA ARG A 99 -24.23 5.87 -18.82
C ARG A 99 -25.08 5.95 -20.09
N ARG A 100 -25.19 7.13 -20.71
CA ARG A 100 -25.91 7.31 -21.99
C ARG A 100 -25.30 6.47 -23.11
N ALA A 101 -23.97 6.44 -23.23
CA ALA A 101 -23.26 5.62 -24.22
C ALA A 101 -23.49 4.11 -24.01
N LEU A 102 -23.40 3.62 -22.76
CA LEU A 102 -23.64 2.20 -22.45
C LEU A 102 -25.10 1.79 -22.65
N THR A 103 -26.07 2.65 -22.34
CA THR A 103 -27.49 2.39 -22.65
C THR A 103 -27.76 2.42 -24.16
N ALA A 104 -27.10 3.29 -24.93
CA ALA A 104 -27.17 3.31 -26.39
C ALA A 104 -26.41 2.13 -27.07
N LEU A 105 -25.65 1.36 -26.30
CA LEU A 105 -25.03 0.08 -26.69
C LEU A 105 -25.78 -1.12 -26.08
N GLU A 106 -26.96 -0.89 -25.48
CA GLU A 106 -27.82 -1.89 -24.83
C GLU A 106 -27.18 -2.65 -23.64
N LEU A 107 -26.00 -2.21 -23.19
CA LEU A 107 -25.24 -2.80 -22.08
C LEU A 107 -25.75 -2.41 -20.69
N LEU A 108 -26.75 -1.52 -20.58
CA LEU A 108 -27.36 -1.10 -19.31
C LEU A 108 -28.89 -1.06 -19.43
N PRO A 109 -29.64 -1.66 -18.48
CA PRO A 109 -29.17 -2.24 -17.21
C PRO A 109 -28.64 -3.68 -17.32
N LEU A 110 -27.54 -3.99 -16.63
CA LEU A 110 -27.10 -5.38 -16.48
C LEU A 110 -27.95 -6.13 -15.43
N PRO A 111 -28.33 -7.39 -15.67
CA PRO A 111 -28.88 -8.27 -14.65
C PRO A 111 -27.82 -8.65 -13.60
N ASP A 112 -28.24 -9.00 -12.38
CA ASP A 112 -27.31 -9.18 -11.26
C ASP A 112 -26.31 -10.33 -11.42
N PHE A 113 -26.65 -11.40 -12.15
CA PHE A 113 -25.70 -12.47 -12.47
C PHE A 113 -24.53 -11.93 -13.33
N ALA A 114 -24.82 -11.10 -14.34
CA ALA A 114 -23.82 -10.51 -15.22
C ALA A 114 -22.95 -9.48 -14.47
N ARG A 115 -23.53 -8.81 -13.47
CA ARG A 115 -22.81 -7.90 -12.56
C ARG A 115 -21.86 -8.65 -11.63
N ALA A 116 -22.23 -9.86 -11.19
CA ALA A 116 -21.40 -10.72 -10.36
C ALA A 116 -20.22 -11.34 -11.14
N SER A 117 -20.38 -11.60 -12.44
CA SER A 117 -19.31 -12.12 -13.31
C SER A 117 -18.29 -11.07 -13.80
N LEU A 118 -18.47 -9.78 -13.48
CA LEU A 118 -17.52 -8.74 -13.89
C LEU A 118 -16.17 -8.90 -13.14
N PRO A 119 -15.03 -8.68 -13.81
CA PRO A 119 -13.72 -8.74 -13.17
C PRO A 119 -13.59 -7.63 -12.11
N THR A 120 -13.37 -8.02 -10.86
CA THR A 120 -13.21 -7.13 -9.70
C THR A 120 -11.81 -6.52 -9.65
N LEU A 121 -11.40 -5.85 -10.75
CA LEU A 121 -10.23 -4.98 -10.76
C LEU A 121 -10.35 -3.97 -9.61
N THR A 122 -9.33 -3.93 -8.75
CA THR A 122 -9.30 -3.07 -7.57
C THR A 122 -8.57 -1.77 -7.90
N PRO A 123 -9.28 -0.66 -8.22
CA PRO A 123 -8.62 0.63 -8.39
C PRO A 123 -8.08 1.10 -7.04
N TYR A 124 -6.84 1.60 -7.05
CA TYR A 124 -6.25 2.25 -5.89
C TYR A 124 -6.20 3.75 -6.17
N TRP A 125 -7.29 4.43 -5.84
CA TRP A 125 -7.43 5.88 -5.97
C TRP A 125 -6.41 6.63 -5.11
N ARG A 126 -6.01 7.82 -5.55
CA ARG A 126 -5.23 8.76 -4.75
C ARG A 126 -5.93 9.02 -3.40
N PRO A 127 -5.21 9.00 -2.25
CA PRO A 127 -5.77 9.37 -0.96
C PRO A 127 -6.13 10.87 -0.92
N ARG A 128 -6.90 11.28 0.09
CA ARG A 128 -7.38 12.67 0.26
C ARG A 128 -6.26 13.71 0.17
N ARG A 129 -5.04 13.40 0.63
CA ARG A 129 -3.89 14.32 0.54
C ARG A 129 -3.49 14.55 -0.92
N ASP A 130 -3.08 13.50 -1.63
CA ASP A 130 -2.63 13.56 -3.02
C ASP A 130 -3.74 14.11 -3.97
N MET A 131 -5.02 13.94 -3.61
CA MET A 131 -6.14 14.61 -4.30
C MET A 131 -6.23 16.10 -3.99
N SER A 132 -5.99 16.51 -2.74
CA SER A 132 -5.93 17.91 -2.32
C SER A 132 -4.80 18.65 -3.03
N GLU A 133 -3.66 17.98 -3.20
CA GLU A 133 -2.49 18.45 -3.95
C GLU A 133 -2.77 18.49 -5.47
N LEU A 134 -3.55 17.56 -6.03
CA LEU A 134 -3.95 17.57 -7.45
C LEU A 134 -5.02 18.64 -7.80
N PHE A 135 -5.72 19.19 -6.81
CA PHE A 135 -6.71 20.24 -7.00
C PHE A 135 -6.25 21.63 -6.51
N ASP A 136 -5.02 21.75 -6.00
CA ASP A 136 -4.48 22.94 -5.32
C ASP A 136 -5.41 23.52 -4.23
N ASN A 137 -6.26 22.67 -3.63
CA ASN A 137 -7.36 23.08 -2.76
C ASN A 137 -7.54 22.12 -1.57
N PRO A 138 -7.81 22.62 -0.35
CA PRO A 138 -8.00 21.79 0.84
C PRO A 138 -9.29 20.94 0.77
N LEU A 139 -9.16 19.64 0.52
CA LEU A 139 -10.29 18.75 0.27
C LEU A 139 -10.88 18.18 1.56
N SER A 140 -12.18 18.44 1.82
CA SER A 140 -12.92 17.87 2.95
C SER A 140 -13.09 16.34 2.84
N THR A 141 -13.26 15.65 3.97
CA THR A 141 -13.51 14.20 4.01
C THR A 141 -14.80 13.81 3.29
N ARG A 142 -15.85 14.63 3.39
CA ARG A 142 -17.12 14.46 2.65
C ARG A 142 -16.89 14.58 1.14
N HIS A 143 -16.26 15.68 0.71
CA HIS A 143 -15.97 15.95 -0.70
C HIS A 143 -15.13 14.84 -1.35
N TYR A 144 -14.15 14.31 -0.62
CA TYR A 144 -13.38 13.13 -1.03
C TYR A 144 -14.26 11.88 -1.18
N ALA A 145 -15.16 11.60 -0.24
CA ALA A 145 -16.08 10.45 -0.34
C ALA A 145 -17.04 10.58 -1.54
N ASP A 146 -17.52 11.79 -1.83
CA ASP A 146 -18.40 12.08 -2.96
C ASP A 146 -17.69 11.87 -4.32
N LEU A 147 -16.42 12.30 -4.46
CA LEU A 147 -15.59 11.99 -5.65
C LEU A 147 -15.34 10.48 -5.80
N ILE A 148 -14.98 9.79 -4.70
CA ILE A 148 -14.74 8.34 -4.71
C ILE A 148 -16.01 7.55 -5.08
N LYS A 149 -17.20 8.07 -4.77
CA LYS A 149 -18.48 7.49 -5.21
C LYS A 149 -18.64 7.57 -6.74
N LEU A 150 -18.33 8.71 -7.35
CA LEU A 150 -18.37 8.88 -8.82
C LEU A 150 -17.29 8.05 -9.52
N LEU A 151 -16.05 8.04 -9.01
CA LEU A 151 -14.95 7.24 -9.56
C LEU A 151 -15.25 5.74 -9.54
N ARG A 152 -15.92 5.23 -8.49
CA ARG A 152 -16.40 3.84 -8.43
C ARG A 152 -17.48 3.53 -9.47
N GLN A 153 -18.37 4.47 -9.79
CA GLN A 153 -19.37 4.32 -10.85
C GLN A 153 -18.71 4.32 -12.24
N LEU A 154 -17.74 5.20 -12.47
CA LEU A 154 -16.99 5.26 -13.73
C LEU A 154 -16.13 3.99 -13.90
N GLN A 155 -15.52 3.47 -12.83
CA GLN A 155 -14.82 2.18 -12.85
C GLN A 155 -15.74 0.99 -13.21
N SER A 156 -16.97 0.93 -12.69
CA SER A 156 -17.87 -0.17 -13.08
C SER A 156 -18.27 -0.07 -14.55
N TYR A 157 -18.49 1.14 -15.08
CA TYR A 157 -18.70 1.36 -16.51
C TYR A 157 -17.47 0.99 -17.37
N TYR A 158 -16.25 1.28 -16.91
CA TYR A 158 -15.02 0.79 -17.56
C TYR A 158 -14.95 -0.75 -17.57
N ASN A 159 -15.25 -1.40 -16.45
CA ASN A 159 -15.23 -2.87 -16.37
C ASN A 159 -16.24 -3.49 -17.35
N ILE A 160 -17.47 -2.96 -17.42
CA ILE A 160 -18.53 -3.36 -18.36
C ILE A 160 -18.06 -3.18 -19.82
N ALA A 161 -17.57 -1.98 -20.16
CA ALA A 161 -17.08 -1.67 -21.51
C ALA A 161 -15.92 -2.59 -21.95
N LYS A 162 -15.04 -2.94 -21.01
CA LYS A 162 -13.90 -3.83 -21.24
C LYS A 162 -14.34 -5.28 -21.45
N THR A 163 -15.28 -5.79 -20.64
CA THR A 163 -15.83 -7.15 -20.83
C THR A 163 -16.66 -7.29 -22.11
N ALA A 164 -17.34 -6.22 -22.54
CA ALA A 164 -18.06 -6.16 -23.81
C ALA A 164 -17.15 -5.96 -25.04
N GLY A 165 -15.82 -5.91 -24.87
CA GLY A 165 -14.86 -5.78 -25.97
C GLY A 165 -14.76 -4.39 -26.60
N HIS A 166 -15.43 -3.36 -26.08
CA HIS A 166 -15.40 -1.99 -26.61
C HIS A 166 -14.10 -1.24 -26.25
N SER A 167 -12.98 -1.72 -26.78
CA SER A 167 -11.62 -1.26 -26.49
C SER A 167 -11.43 0.26 -26.57
N GLN A 168 -11.90 0.91 -27.63
CA GLN A 168 -11.75 2.37 -27.80
C GLN A 168 -12.46 3.16 -26.69
N PHE A 169 -13.66 2.74 -26.30
CA PHE A 169 -14.43 3.39 -25.24
C PHE A 169 -13.78 3.10 -23.87
N ALA A 170 -13.42 1.84 -23.60
CA ALA A 170 -12.69 1.48 -22.39
C ALA A 170 -11.38 2.27 -22.23
N ASN A 171 -10.62 2.49 -23.31
CA ASN A 171 -9.41 3.30 -23.28
C ASN A 171 -9.70 4.76 -22.90
N THR A 172 -10.71 5.41 -23.50
CA THR A 172 -11.08 6.79 -23.11
C THR A 172 -11.53 6.92 -21.65
N LEU A 173 -11.98 5.84 -21.02
CA LEU A 173 -12.28 5.83 -19.59
C LEU A 173 -11.05 5.51 -18.73
N ALA A 174 -10.12 4.68 -19.22
CA ALA A 174 -8.82 4.50 -18.58
C ALA A 174 -8.04 5.83 -18.53
N ASP A 175 -8.03 6.62 -19.61
CA ASP A 175 -7.38 7.93 -19.66
C ASP A 175 -7.89 8.88 -18.56
N VAL A 176 -9.21 8.95 -18.38
CA VAL A 176 -9.86 9.78 -17.34
C VAL A 176 -9.57 9.23 -15.94
N LEU A 177 -9.64 7.91 -15.75
CA LEU A 177 -9.42 7.28 -14.44
C LEU A 177 -7.96 7.36 -13.98
N HIS A 178 -7.00 7.25 -14.90
CA HIS A 178 -5.56 7.27 -14.62
C HIS A 178 -5.10 8.56 -13.92
N ILE A 179 -5.76 9.70 -14.19
CA ILE A 179 -5.54 10.96 -13.47
C ILE A 179 -5.76 10.78 -11.95
N TYR A 180 -6.80 10.03 -11.58
CA TYR A 180 -7.26 9.82 -10.21
C TYR A 180 -6.71 8.56 -9.54
N GLU A 181 -6.09 7.65 -10.30
CA GLU A 181 -5.31 6.54 -9.77
C GLU A 181 -4.01 7.04 -9.10
N HIS A 182 -3.55 6.30 -8.09
CA HIS A 182 -2.32 6.60 -7.38
C HIS A 182 -1.11 5.98 -8.11
N SER A 183 -0.05 6.77 -8.32
CA SER A 183 1.13 6.38 -9.11
C SER A 183 1.82 5.09 -8.66
N ASN A 184 1.77 4.75 -7.36
CA ASN A 184 2.38 3.53 -6.82
C ASN A 184 1.40 2.34 -6.67
N LYS A 185 0.25 2.36 -7.36
CA LYS A 185 -0.80 1.32 -7.31
C LYS A 185 -0.24 -0.10 -7.35
N ASP A 186 0.56 -0.44 -8.36
CA ASP A 186 1.06 -1.81 -8.54
C ASP A 186 2.02 -2.24 -7.42
N GLN A 187 2.84 -1.30 -6.91
CA GLN A 187 3.69 -1.57 -5.74
C GLN A 187 2.84 -1.82 -4.48
N ILE A 188 1.72 -1.11 -4.32
CA ILE A 188 0.82 -1.25 -3.17
C ILE A 188 0.07 -2.59 -3.22
N LEU A 189 -0.40 -3.00 -4.41
CA LEU A 189 -0.97 -4.33 -4.62
C LEU A 189 0.08 -5.43 -4.36
N ALA A 190 1.30 -5.27 -4.89
CA ALA A 190 2.40 -6.21 -4.69
C ALA A 190 2.88 -6.34 -3.22
N ARG A 191 2.70 -5.31 -2.37
CA ARG A 191 2.96 -5.42 -0.92
C ARG A 191 2.11 -6.47 -0.22
N GLY A 192 0.92 -6.78 -0.75
CA GLY A 192 0.06 -7.85 -0.24
C GLY A 192 0.52 -9.25 -0.64
N THR A 193 1.08 -9.39 -1.85
CA THR A 193 1.56 -10.67 -2.37
C THR A 193 2.89 -11.09 -1.72
N ARG A 194 2.93 -12.29 -1.14
CA ARG A 194 4.19 -12.86 -0.62
C ARG A 194 5.05 -13.34 -1.80
N LYS A 195 6.34 -13.00 -1.81
CA LYS A 195 7.32 -13.70 -2.66
C LYS A 195 7.28 -15.20 -2.36
N LEU A 196 7.37 -16.04 -3.40
CA LEU A 196 7.41 -17.50 -3.27
C LEU A 196 8.60 -17.93 -2.39
N ALA A 197 8.49 -19.10 -1.78
CA ALA A 197 9.59 -19.71 -1.04
C ALA A 197 10.74 -20.06 -2.00
N ARG A 198 11.99 -19.89 -1.53
CA ARG A 198 13.18 -20.36 -2.24
C ARG A 198 13.76 -21.54 -1.49
N PHE A 199 13.68 -22.73 -2.08
CA PHE A 199 14.30 -23.94 -1.57
C PHE A 199 15.79 -24.00 -1.94
N ASP A 200 16.61 -24.62 -1.08
CA ASP A 200 17.99 -25.04 -1.39
C ASP A 200 18.00 -26.12 -2.49
N LYS A 201 19.18 -26.36 -3.11
CA LYS A 201 19.46 -27.53 -3.99
C LYS A 201 19.03 -28.87 -3.35
N TYR A 202 19.04 -28.96 -2.02
CA TYR A 202 18.71 -30.15 -1.24
C TYR A 202 17.26 -30.15 -0.71
N GLY A 203 16.34 -29.39 -1.31
CA GLY A 203 14.93 -29.34 -0.90
C GLY A 203 14.68 -28.70 0.49
N ARG A 204 15.61 -27.86 0.98
CA ARG A 204 15.57 -27.31 2.35
C ARG A 204 15.05 -25.88 2.37
N THR A 205 14.28 -25.53 3.41
CA THR A 205 13.90 -24.14 3.70
C THR A 205 14.82 -23.55 4.76
N TYR A 206 15.46 -22.40 4.48
CA TYR A 206 16.20 -21.63 5.48
C TYR A 206 15.30 -20.56 6.13
N SER A 207 15.13 -20.63 7.44
CA SER A 207 14.25 -19.74 8.20
C SER A 207 14.93 -19.12 9.42
N VAL A 208 14.43 -17.95 9.85
CA VAL A 208 14.99 -17.19 10.99
C VAL A 208 13.91 -16.78 11.98
N GLY A 209 14.10 -17.10 13.25
CA GLY A 209 13.23 -16.73 14.37
C GLY A 209 13.98 -15.89 15.42
N ARG A 210 13.26 -15.02 16.13
CA ARG A 210 13.87 -14.12 17.15
C ARG A 210 12.91 -13.85 18.31
N ARG A 211 13.33 -14.10 19.55
CA ARG A 211 12.54 -13.87 20.77
C ARG A 211 13.41 -13.28 21.88
N LYS A 212 12.99 -12.14 22.47
CA LYS A 212 13.87 -11.30 23.32
C LYS A 212 15.21 -11.04 22.58
N THR A 213 16.34 -11.33 23.23
CA THR A 213 17.70 -11.30 22.68
C THR A 213 18.13 -12.59 21.97
N SER A 214 17.34 -13.67 22.03
CA SER A 214 17.65 -14.93 21.35
C SER A 214 17.34 -14.87 19.86
N SER A 215 18.24 -15.43 19.07
CA SER A 215 18.09 -15.66 17.63
C SER A 215 18.26 -17.13 17.30
N ALA A 216 17.52 -17.61 16.31
CA ALA A 216 17.66 -18.96 15.76
C ALA A 216 17.66 -18.91 14.23
N ARG A 217 18.63 -19.61 13.63
CA ARG A 217 18.64 -20.00 12.21
C ARG A 217 18.23 -21.47 12.14
N VAL A 218 17.31 -21.83 11.26
CA VAL A 218 16.81 -23.20 11.15
C VAL A 218 16.74 -23.61 9.68
N TRP A 219 17.17 -24.83 9.41
CA TRP A 219 17.00 -25.54 8.16
C TRP A 219 16.03 -26.68 8.40
N ILE A 220 14.98 -26.78 7.58
CA ILE A 220 13.98 -27.85 7.62
C ILE A 220 14.03 -28.61 6.31
N ILE A 221 14.06 -29.94 6.41
CA ILE A 221 14.11 -30.88 5.29
C ILE A 221 12.93 -31.84 5.44
N PRO A 222 12.13 -32.12 4.39
CA PRO A 222 11.19 -33.23 4.44
C PRO A 222 11.97 -34.55 4.60
N LYS A 223 11.46 -35.43 5.48
CA LYS A 223 11.94 -36.81 5.60
C LYS A 223 11.20 -37.59 4.52
N LEU A 224 11.87 -37.86 3.39
CA LEU A 224 11.31 -38.65 2.29
C LEU A 224 10.71 -39.94 2.84
N LYS A 225 9.53 -40.33 2.36
CA LYS A 225 8.96 -41.64 2.69
C LYS A 225 9.93 -42.73 2.24
N ALA A 226 10.30 -43.63 3.17
CA ALA A 226 11.13 -44.78 2.84
C ALA A 226 10.44 -45.71 1.81
N ASP A 227 9.11 -45.68 1.79
CA ASP A 227 8.21 -46.48 0.95
C ASP A 227 8.49 -46.35 -0.56
N GLU A 228 8.90 -45.17 -1.04
CA GLU A 228 9.11 -44.92 -2.48
C GLU A 228 10.54 -45.23 -2.93
N ALA A 229 11.55 -44.83 -2.15
CA ALA A 229 12.95 -45.13 -2.45
C ALA A 229 13.24 -46.64 -2.40
N SER A 230 12.65 -47.36 -1.44
CA SER A 230 12.79 -48.82 -1.30
C SER A 230 12.03 -49.63 -2.35
N LEU A 231 11.25 -48.99 -3.24
CA LEU A 231 10.60 -49.65 -4.37
C LEU A 231 11.47 -49.67 -5.64
N ALA A 232 12.42 -48.74 -5.79
CA ALA A 232 13.21 -48.59 -7.00
C ALA A 232 14.35 -49.63 -7.14
N ASP A 233 14.93 -50.08 -6.02
CA ASP A 233 16.08 -50.99 -6.01
C ASP A 233 15.70 -52.49 -5.97
N LYS A 234 14.44 -52.84 -6.28
CA LYS A 234 13.90 -54.20 -6.04
C LYS A 234 14.33 -55.29 -7.03
N ASP A 235 14.91 -54.94 -8.17
CA ASP A 235 15.33 -55.93 -9.18
C ASP A 235 16.68 -56.60 -8.87
N ALA A 236 17.37 -56.20 -7.79
CA ALA A 236 18.73 -56.62 -7.47
C ALA A 236 18.84 -57.77 -6.43
N GLY A 237 17.96 -58.78 -6.50
CA GLY A 237 18.19 -60.13 -5.94
C GLY A 237 18.48 -60.25 -4.44
N ARG A 238 18.13 -59.24 -3.61
CA ARG A 238 18.38 -59.25 -2.18
C ARG A 238 17.23 -59.93 -1.43
N GLU A 239 17.57 -60.87 -0.55
CA GLU A 239 16.61 -61.50 0.37
C GLU A 239 15.82 -60.43 1.15
N ALA A 240 14.50 -60.62 1.26
CA ALA A 240 13.64 -59.66 1.94
C ALA A 240 14.03 -59.56 3.42
N PRO A 241 14.24 -58.35 3.98
CA PRO A 241 14.62 -58.18 5.37
C PRO A 241 13.51 -58.71 6.28
N THR A 242 13.79 -59.81 6.99
CA THR A 242 12.86 -60.49 7.90
C THR A 242 12.49 -59.66 9.13
N THR A 243 13.29 -58.64 9.46
CA THR A 243 12.97 -57.61 10.46
C THR A 243 12.26 -56.44 9.79
N ILE A 244 10.93 -56.39 9.90
CA ILE A 244 10.18 -55.16 9.64
C ILE A 244 10.46 -54.20 10.81
N ASP A 245 11.29 -53.20 10.56
CA ASP A 245 11.68 -52.21 11.56
C ASP A 245 10.48 -51.27 11.82
N HIS A 246 9.62 -51.62 12.78
CA HIS A 246 8.41 -50.88 13.18
C HIS A 246 8.71 -49.52 13.86
N SER A 247 9.81 -48.86 13.49
CA SER A 247 10.20 -47.56 13.98
C SER A 247 9.21 -46.48 13.49
N LEU A 248 8.41 -45.96 14.42
CA LEU A 248 7.47 -44.88 14.12
C LEU A 248 8.24 -43.66 13.58
N PRO A 249 7.79 -43.03 12.47
CA PRO A 249 8.53 -41.95 11.84
C PRO A 249 8.72 -40.80 12.82
N THR A 250 9.97 -40.58 13.22
CA THR A 250 10.35 -39.64 14.28
C THR A 250 11.03 -38.42 13.66
N THR A 251 10.67 -37.22 14.14
CA THR A 251 11.30 -35.95 13.76
C THR A 251 12.66 -35.81 14.44
N ASP A 252 13.73 -35.87 13.66
CA ASP A 252 15.08 -35.65 14.18
C ASP A 252 15.34 -34.15 14.35
N VAL A 253 15.49 -33.70 15.59
CA VAL A 253 15.70 -32.27 15.92
C VAL A 253 17.06 -32.08 16.61
N LEU A 254 17.98 -31.47 15.87
CA LEU A 254 19.32 -31.10 16.33
C LEU A 254 19.42 -29.59 16.55
N VAL A 255 19.90 -29.18 17.72
CA VAL A 255 20.10 -27.77 18.09
C VAL A 255 21.56 -27.56 18.48
N ASN A 256 22.27 -26.70 17.77
CA ASN A 256 23.71 -26.48 17.91
C ASN A 256 24.57 -27.78 17.86
N GLY A 257 24.12 -28.78 17.10
CA GLY A 257 24.82 -30.07 16.97
C GLY A 257 24.52 -31.10 18.07
N ARG A 258 23.59 -30.82 18.99
CA ARG A 258 23.13 -31.76 20.03
C ARG A 258 21.62 -32.06 19.90
N PRO A 259 21.13 -33.22 20.35
CA PRO A 259 19.71 -33.57 20.27
C PRO A 259 18.84 -32.72 21.20
N LEU A 260 17.57 -32.54 20.81
CA LEU A 260 16.58 -31.71 21.51
C LEU A 260 16.46 -32.00 23.03
N ARG A 261 16.63 -33.26 23.44
CA ARG A 261 16.54 -33.71 24.84
C ARG A 261 17.64 -33.11 25.72
N GLU A 262 18.87 -33.03 25.21
CA GLU A 262 20.03 -32.49 25.93
C GLU A 262 20.02 -30.95 25.94
N THR A 263 19.58 -30.33 24.84
CA THR A 263 19.67 -28.87 24.69
C THR A 263 18.59 -28.12 25.46
N PHE A 264 17.43 -28.75 25.67
CA PHE A 264 16.32 -28.18 26.43
C PHE A 264 15.88 -29.19 27.49
N VAL A 265 16.46 -29.05 28.69
CA VAL A 265 16.21 -29.94 29.85
C VAL A 265 14.74 -29.89 30.29
N GLN A 266 14.06 -28.75 30.16
CA GLN A 266 12.65 -28.58 30.51
C GLN A 266 11.71 -29.11 29.40
N ALA A 267 10.73 -29.95 29.76
CA ALA A 267 9.76 -30.50 28.81
C ALA A 267 8.99 -29.40 28.04
N ALA A 268 8.52 -28.37 28.73
CA ALA A 268 7.79 -27.24 28.14
C ALA A 268 8.62 -26.41 27.12
N GLU A 269 9.95 -26.54 27.10
CA GLU A 269 10.81 -25.94 26.07
C GLU A 269 10.92 -26.85 24.83
N ARG A 270 10.96 -28.17 25.01
CA ARG A 270 10.91 -29.16 23.92
C ARG A 270 9.56 -29.15 23.20
N GLU A 271 8.46 -29.17 23.96
CA GLU A 271 7.10 -29.01 23.45
C GLU A 271 6.93 -27.71 22.67
N ARG A 272 7.54 -26.62 23.15
CA ARG A 272 7.51 -25.34 22.44
C ARG A 272 8.16 -25.43 21.06
N VAL A 273 9.31 -26.11 20.94
CA VAL A 273 9.98 -26.32 19.64
C VAL A 273 9.14 -27.18 18.70
N LEU A 274 8.49 -28.24 19.21
CA LEU A 274 7.68 -29.17 18.42
C LEU A 274 6.25 -28.66 18.11
N SER A 275 5.76 -27.65 18.84
CA SER A 275 4.39 -27.12 18.70
C SER A 275 3.91 -26.78 17.27
N PRO A 276 4.71 -26.19 16.35
CA PRO A 276 4.27 -25.99 14.96
C PRO A 276 4.05 -27.30 14.18
N LEU A 277 4.89 -28.33 14.38
CA LEU A 277 4.71 -29.64 13.75
C LEU A 277 3.46 -30.33 14.30
N ARG A 278 3.29 -30.32 15.64
CA ARG A 278 2.13 -30.91 16.32
C ARG A 278 0.81 -30.26 15.88
N LEU A 279 0.79 -28.94 15.68
CA LEU A 279 -0.42 -28.21 15.25
C LEU A 279 -0.81 -28.53 13.80
N ALA A 280 0.16 -28.77 12.93
CA ALA A 280 -0.06 -29.08 11.52
C ALA A 280 -0.20 -30.60 11.23
N GLY A 281 -0.12 -31.46 12.25
CA GLY A 281 -0.21 -32.92 12.11
C GLY A 281 1.04 -33.61 11.57
N VAL A 282 2.10 -32.87 11.25
CA VAL A 282 3.30 -33.34 10.52
C VAL A 282 4.48 -33.71 11.44
N LEU A 283 4.18 -34.30 12.59
CA LEU A 283 5.22 -34.97 13.39
C LEU A 283 5.73 -36.20 12.64
N GLY A 284 7.04 -36.44 12.68
CA GLY A 284 7.72 -37.47 11.88
C GLY A 284 8.15 -37.03 10.49
N ALA A 285 7.36 -36.19 9.81
CA ALA A 285 7.54 -35.88 8.38
C ALA A 285 8.72 -34.94 8.04
N TYR A 286 9.35 -34.30 9.02
CA TYR A 286 10.46 -33.36 8.80
C TYR A 286 11.62 -33.58 9.76
N ASN A 287 12.83 -33.35 9.25
CA ASN A 287 14.06 -33.24 10.03
C ASN A 287 14.48 -31.77 10.16
N ILE A 288 14.97 -31.39 11.35
CA ILE A 288 15.21 -30.00 11.74
C ILE A 288 16.63 -29.84 12.27
N PHE A 289 17.42 -28.99 11.60
CA PHE A 289 18.72 -28.54 12.10
C PHE A 289 18.63 -27.06 12.48
N ALA A 290 18.96 -26.73 13.73
CA ALA A 290 18.85 -25.39 14.29
C ALA A 290 20.18 -24.90 14.88
N ILE A 291 20.52 -23.64 14.64
CA ILE A 291 21.60 -22.92 15.32
C ILE A 291 21.00 -21.76 16.11
N SER A 292 21.02 -21.85 17.44
CA SER A 292 20.54 -20.80 18.35
C SER A 292 21.70 -20.05 18.99
N ARG A 293 21.58 -18.71 19.10
CA ARG A 293 22.56 -17.85 19.76
C ARG A 293 21.87 -16.71 20.51
N GLY A 294 22.41 -16.38 21.69
CA GLY A 294 21.94 -15.29 22.54
C GLY A 294 20.77 -15.64 23.45
N GLY A 295 20.68 -14.96 24.59
CA GLY A 295 19.61 -15.14 25.60
C GLY A 295 19.54 -16.54 26.23
N GLY A 296 18.62 -16.72 27.19
CA GLY A 296 18.41 -17.99 27.89
C GLY A 296 17.55 -19.02 27.13
N THR A 297 17.50 -20.24 27.64
CA THR A 297 16.85 -21.43 27.05
C THR A 297 15.45 -21.16 26.48
N SER A 298 14.51 -20.63 27.28
CA SER A 298 13.13 -20.35 26.85
C SER A 298 13.03 -19.24 25.78
N GLY A 299 14.04 -18.36 25.73
CA GLY A 299 14.24 -17.42 24.62
C GLY A 299 14.62 -18.15 23.34
N GLN A 300 15.61 -19.03 23.42
CA GLN A 300 16.11 -19.83 22.30
C GLN A 300 15.06 -20.81 21.77
N ALA A 301 14.42 -21.62 22.63
CA ALA A 301 13.32 -22.52 22.25
C ALA A 301 12.18 -21.78 21.56
N GLY A 302 11.80 -20.59 22.05
CA GLY A 302 10.79 -19.74 21.41
C GLY A 302 11.25 -19.07 20.11
N ALA A 303 12.55 -18.90 19.90
CA ALA A 303 13.11 -18.44 18.63
C ALA A 303 13.16 -19.58 17.59
N VAL A 304 13.57 -20.80 18.01
CA VAL A 304 13.56 -22.01 17.16
C VAL A 304 12.12 -22.33 16.73
N MET A 305 11.16 -22.38 17.66
CA MET A 305 9.71 -22.51 17.38
C MET A 305 9.23 -21.59 16.25
N GLN A 306 9.59 -20.30 16.32
CA GLN A 306 9.16 -19.31 15.31
C GLN A 306 9.85 -19.52 13.95
N ALA A 307 11.06 -20.09 13.93
CA ALA A 307 11.76 -20.43 12.70
C ALA A 307 11.16 -21.71 12.07
N VAL A 308 10.94 -22.76 12.87
CA VAL A 308 10.28 -24.00 12.44
C VAL A 308 8.91 -23.70 11.83
N ALA A 309 8.08 -22.89 12.51
CA ALA A 309 6.78 -22.47 11.99
C ALA A 309 6.85 -21.75 10.63
N LYS A 310 7.92 -20.98 10.36
CA LYS A 310 8.09 -20.25 9.10
C LYS A 310 8.49 -21.15 7.93
N GLY A 311 9.44 -22.04 8.14
CA GLY A 311 9.89 -23.00 7.11
C GLY A 311 8.82 -24.04 6.82
N LEU A 312 8.06 -24.47 7.84
CA LEU A 312 6.87 -25.30 7.63
C LEU A 312 5.84 -24.56 6.78
N ALA A 313 5.57 -23.28 7.05
CA ALA A 313 4.74 -22.42 6.20
C ALA A 313 5.45 -21.89 4.93
N GLU A 314 6.43 -22.63 4.43
CA GLU A 314 7.13 -22.50 3.14
C GLU A 314 7.15 -23.82 2.37
N HIS A 315 7.26 -24.96 3.05
CA HIS A 315 6.88 -26.29 2.52
C HIS A 315 5.37 -26.38 2.29
N GLU A 316 4.57 -26.19 3.35
CA GLU A 316 3.11 -26.32 3.34
C GLU A 316 2.43 -24.93 3.33
N PRO A 317 2.04 -24.39 2.16
CA PRO A 317 1.40 -23.08 2.08
C PRO A 317 0.00 -23.04 2.68
N GLU A 318 -0.70 -24.17 2.75
CA GLU A 318 -2.07 -24.27 3.27
C GLU A 318 -2.10 -24.13 4.81
N MET A 319 -1.23 -24.86 5.50
CA MET A 319 -1.02 -24.80 6.96
C MET A 319 -0.56 -23.41 7.43
N ARG A 320 -0.19 -22.50 6.52
CA ARG A 320 0.18 -21.12 6.84
C ARG A 320 -0.94 -20.35 7.54
N GLU A 321 -2.22 -20.64 7.28
CA GLU A 321 -3.31 -19.94 7.94
C GLU A 321 -3.54 -20.44 9.37
N THR A 322 -3.49 -21.77 9.60
CA THR A 322 -3.59 -22.35 10.95
C THR A 322 -2.41 -21.91 11.83
N LEU A 323 -1.19 -21.94 11.30
CA LEU A 323 0.03 -21.40 11.94
C LEU A 323 -0.04 -19.88 12.19
N ARG A 324 -0.81 -19.12 11.39
CA ARG A 324 -1.09 -17.69 11.62
C ARG A 324 -2.11 -17.49 12.73
N LYS A 325 -3.23 -18.23 12.72
CA LYS A 325 -4.29 -18.21 13.74
C LYS A 325 -3.73 -18.55 15.13
N ALA A 326 -2.87 -19.57 15.21
CA ALA A 326 -2.13 -19.94 16.42
C ALA A 326 -0.97 -18.99 16.80
N LYS A 327 -0.77 -17.88 16.06
CA LYS A 327 0.21 -16.81 16.31
C LYS A 327 1.69 -17.25 16.24
N LEU A 328 1.99 -18.47 15.77
CA LEU A 328 3.36 -19.04 15.71
C LEU A 328 4.26 -18.34 14.69
N LEU A 329 3.70 -17.85 13.58
CA LEU A 329 4.43 -17.10 12.56
C LEU A 329 4.85 -15.69 13.04
N ARG A 330 4.03 -15.06 13.90
CA ARG A 330 4.26 -13.69 14.37
C ARG A 330 5.45 -13.64 15.34
N ARG A 331 6.33 -12.64 15.18
CA ARG A 331 7.40 -12.41 16.16
C ARG A 331 6.80 -11.94 17.48
N ASP A 332 7.16 -12.59 18.59
CA ASP A 332 6.89 -12.11 19.95
C ASP A 332 7.62 -10.76 20.16
N PRO A 333 6.90 -9.62 20.29
CA PRO A 333 7.53 -8.31 20.40
C PRO A 333 8.00 -8.00 21.82
N ARG A 334 7.71 -8.87 22.81
CA ARG A 334 8.00 -8.62 24.22
C ARG A 334 9.52 -8.58 24.47
N MET A 335 10.00 -7.42 24.87
CA MET A 335 11.40 -7.16 25.22
C MET A 335 11.51 -6.76 26.70
N VAL A 336 12.71 -6.84 27.28
CA VAL A 336 12.99 -6.28 28.60
C VAL A 336 13.01 -4.75 28.49
N GLU A 337 12.19 -4.07 29.28
CA GLU A 337 12.22 -2.60 29.37
C GLU A 337 13.48 -2.10 30.07
N ARG A 338 14.03 -0.97 29.62
CA ARG A 338 15.16 -0.32 30.29
C ARG A 338 14.79 0.18 31.70
N LYS A 339 15.78 0.26 32.60
CA LYS A 339 15.66 1.02 33.85
C LYS A 339 15.32 2.49 33.54
N LYS A 340 14.55 3.12 34.42
CA LYS A 340 14.22 4.55 34.37
C LYS A 340 14.98 5.28 35.50
N PRO A 341 15.42 6.53 35.30
CA PRO A 341 15.95 7.34 36.41
C PRO A 341 14.88 7.49 37.51
N GLY A 342 15.32 7.61 38.76
CA GLY A 342 14.42 7.66 39.92
C GLY A 342 13.66 6.35 40.21
N GLN A 343 13.97 5.22 39.55
CA GLN A 343 13.28 3.94 39.77
C GLN A 343 14.29 2.77 39.92
N PRO A 344 14.12 1.86 40.90
CA PRO A 344 15.01 0.71 41.07
C PRO A 344 14.93 -0.31 39.91
N LYS A 345 13.79 -0.42 39.21
CA LYS A 345 13.63 -1.24 37.99
C LYS A 345 12.85 -0.44 36.93
N ALA A 346 12.45 -1.05 35.81
CA ALA A 346 11.75 -0.36 34.71
C ALA A 346 10.37 0.24 35.08
N ARG A 347 9.72 -0.33 36.11
CA ARG A 347 8.38 0.08 36.61
C ARG A 347 8.25 0.09 38.13
N LYS A 348 9.04 -0.70 38.88
CA LYS A 348 9.06 -0.64 40.36
C LYS A 348 9.59 0.74 40.76
N LYS A 349 8.80 1.52 41.52
CA LYS A 349 9.21 2.76 42.18
C LYS A 349 9.95 2.44 43.50
N TYR A 350 10.63 3.42 44.08
CA TYR A 350 10.99 3.38 45.50
C TYR A 350 9.73 3.51 46.37
N ALA A 351 9.84 3.25 47.68
CA ALA A 351 8.75 3.54 48.62
C ALA A 351 8.48 5.05 48.62
N TRP A 352 7.21 5.44 48.61
CA TRP A 352 6.79 6.84 48.69
C TRP A 352 6.27 7.12 50.09
N VAL A 353 6.78 8.19 50.71
CA VAL A 353 6.36 8.66 52.04
C VAL A 353 5.49 9.89 51.82
N LYS A 354 4.28 9.88 52.40
CA LYS A 354 3.29 10.96 52.25
C LYS A 354 3.46 12.13 53.22
N ARG A 355 4.09 11.87 54.38
CA ARG A 355 4.04 12.66 55.63
C ARG A 355 3.98 14.16 55.42
#